data_AF-A0A6J4YG91-F1
#
_entry.id   AF-A0A6J4YG91-F1
#
_cell.length_a   1.000
_cell.length_b   1.000
_cell.length_c   1.000
_cell.angle_alpha   90.00
_cell.angle_beta   90.00
_cell.angle_gamma   90.00
#
_symmetry.space_group_name_H-M   'P 1'
#
loop_
_entity.id
_entity.type
_entity.pdbx_description
1 polymer ?
#
loop_
_entity_poly.entity_id
_entity_poly.type
_entity_poly.pdbx_seq_one_letter_code
_entity_poly.pdbx_strand_id
1 'polypeptide(L)'
;MLPEYFEFTLPTKLVYGIGIIGNIGNTIKHFGKRRAILVTDKILVKAGPVNMVKKGFKNTNIEIVCKYDNVPPNSTIKTVNSCARLAKKHQCDMIIAIGGGSVIDTAKVANLLIVKGGKVENHMGAYLLDRDEELLPAIFIPTTAGTGSEVTKVAVIADPDNDVKLPFAEEQFLPRLAILDPEVTVSMPGKLTATTGMDALTHAIEAYVDKEWSPASDALALHAIRLISNNILQACAQPEDLTARGAMLVGSFIAGVAFSHSMVGMVHGISHALGGVYHIPHGLANALVLPEVMQYNLKSRLERYSDIAMALGVTFPQAIRESRSVLESGRLDFIKDKLIPVDSLRDWVETQSFRARGLASKALGNLSFVDQWFRKQAAEAGIEKIRILNRQLAYLTKMPLNLKDAGITDNLAKLEQVATTAMEDGSMLYNPVEPERDMILKIVKKLYYAQPEPVPVSEEDLRPLESRRGATEIKNVFKDSDMLYGVFMAFYEELKNNPEIGPALKKTDLCIQFVYQNPAAVITIDAAQKDIIIHKGDFKGSPEVTMTMNADFAHKFWHGKANLVTALTRRQVVAKGNVPKTIKLLPILKPAYALYPRFLREKGLGHLVMG
;
A
#
# COMPACT_ATOMS: atom_id res chain seq x y z
N MET A 1 18.19 -12.40 -4.62
CA MET A 1 19.46 -12.02 -3.97
C MET A 1 19.11 -11.56 -2.56
N LEU A 2 19.96 -11.82 -1.57
CA LEU A 2 19.81 -11.28 -0.20
C LEU A 2 21.00 -10.32 0.06
N PRO A 3 20.82 -9.25 0.86
CA PRO A 3 21.95 -8.44 1.30
C PRO A 3 22.84 -9.25 2.25
N GLU A 4 24.09 -8.80 2.45
CA GLU A 4 25.05 -9.46 3.36
C GLU A 4 24.55 -9.47 4.82
N TYR A 5 23.89 -8.38 5.24
CA TYR A 5 23.25 -8.24 6.53
C TYR A 5 21.94 -7.46 6.37
N PHE A 6 20.91 -7.84 7.10
CA PHE A 6 19.78 -6.95 7.38
C PHE A 6 19.18 -7.31 8.74
N GLU A 7 18.69 -6.29 9.42
CA GLU A 7 17.91 -6.43 10.66
C GLU A 7 16.56 -5.78 10.45
N PHE A 8 15.50 -6.41 10.97
CA PHE A 8 14.15 -5.89 10.86
C PHE A 8 13.41 -6.04 12.18
N THR A 9 13.02 -4.91 12.76
CA THR A 9 12.33 -4.85 14.04
C THR A 9 11.23 -3.79 14.01
N LEU A 10 10.00 -4.20 14.33
CA LEU A 10 8.88 -3.29 14.55
C LEU A 10 8.37 -3.46 16.00
N PRO A 11 8.93 -2.72 16.98
CA PRO A 11 8.54 -2.82 18.38
C PRO A 11 7.15 -2.20 18.66
N THR A 12 6.70 -1.30 17.77
CA THR A 12 5.40 -0.64 17.88
C THR A 12 4.25 -1.62 17.64
N LYS A 13 3.35 -1.74 18.61
CA LYS A 13 2.05 -2.37 18.37
C LYS A 13 1.20 -1.44 17.50
N LEU A 14 0.74 -1.93 16.36
CA LEU A 14 -0.20 -1.21 15.50
C LEU A 14 -1.63 -1.69 15.74
N VAL A 15 -2.60 -0.77 15.74
CA VAL A 15 -4.02 -1.08 15.68
C VAL A 15 -4.68 -0.24 14.61
N TYR A 16 -5.41 -0.88 13.70
CA TYR A 16 -6.18 -0.23 12.64
C TYR A 16 -7.66 -0.58 12.79
N GLY A 17 -8.53 0.41 12.55
CA GLY A 17 -9.96 0.19 12.44
C GLY A 17 -10.72 1.50 12.31
N ILE A 18 -11.83 1.46 11.57
CA ILE A 18 -12.75 2.60 11.45
C ILE A 18 -13.45 2.82 12.80
N GLY A 19 -13.33 4.02 13.36
CA GLY A 19 -13.97 4.39 14.63
C GLY A 19 -13.37 3.67 15.85
N ILE A 20 -12.20 3.06 15.70
CA ILE A 20 -11.56 2.29 16.77
C ILE A 20 -11.17 3.17 17.96
N ILE A 21 -10.92 4.46 17.75
CA ILE A 21 -10.64 5.44 18.81
C ILE A 21 -11.78 5.50 19.83
N GLY A 22 -13.02 5.28 19.39
CA GLY A 22 -14.19 5.22 20.27
C GLY A 22 -14.21 4.01 21.20
N ASN A 23 -13.43 2.95 20.92
CA ASN A 23 -13.44 1.69 21.65
C ASN A 23 -12.03 1.13 21.92
N ILE A 24 -11.13 1.98 22.42
CA ILE A 24 -9.72 1.60 22.69
C ILE A 24 -9.46 0.95 24.05
N GLY A 25 -10.46 0.91 24.95
CA GLY A 25 -10.27 0.55 26.35
C GLY A 25 -9.52 -0.77 26.58
N ASN A 26 -9.88 -1.82 25.83
CA ASN A 26 -9.19 -3.11 25.89
C ASN A 26 -7.75 -3.04 25.34
N THR A 27 -7.55 -2.27 24.26
CA THR A 27 -6.24 -2.10 23.61
C THR A 27 -5.22 -1.47 24.55
N ILE A 28 -5.63 -0.48 25.33
CA ILE A 28 -4.74 0.31 26.21
C ILE A 28 -4.68 -0.18 27.66
N LYS A 29 -5.45 -1.21 28.03
CA LYS A 29 -5.54 -1.72 29.41
C LYS A 29 -4.16 -2.07 30.01
N HIS A 30 -3.25 -2.60 29.18
CA HIS A 30 -1.91 -3.01 29.58
C HIS A 30 -0.98 -1.86 30.01
N PHE A 31 -1.31 -0.60 29.69
CA PHE A 31 -0.54 0.56 30.15
C PHE A 31 -0.76 0.85 31.65
N GLY A 32 -1.81 0.30 32.26
CA GLY A 32 -2.16 0.56 33.67
C GLY A 32 -2.71 1.97 33.88
N LYS A 33 -2.60 2.48 35.11
CA LYS A 33 -2.99 3.85 35.45
C LYS A 33 -1.91 4.83 35.00
N ARG A 34 -2.28 5.83 34.19
CA ARG A 34 -1.34 6.82 33.62
C ARG A 34 -1.91 8.23 33.63
N ARG A 35 -1.03 9.22 33.65
CA ARG A 35 -1.27 10.66 33.52
C ARG A 35 -0.63 11.13 32.22
N ALA A 36 -1.44 11.31 31.18
CA ALA A 36 -0.97 11.64 29.86
C ALA A 36 -1.02 13.15 29.57
N ILE A 37 -0.01 13.64 28.87
CA ILE A 37 -0.10 14.88 28.09
C ILE A 37 -0.65 14.55 26.69
N LEU A 38 -1.63 15.34 26.23
CA LEU A 38 -2.12 15.29 24.85
C LEU A 38 -1.43 16.34 23.99
N VAL A 39 -0.64 15.92 23.01
CA VAL A 39 0.11 16.79 22.08
C VAL A 39 -0.61 16.87 20.74
N THR A 40 -0.89 18.08 20.25
CA THR A 40 -1.61 18.33 19.01
C THR A 40 -1.41 19.77 18.51
N ASP A 41 -2.17 20.19 17.50
CA ASP A 41 -2.21 21.56 16.99
C ASP A 41 -3.61 22.18 17.10
N LYS A 42 -3.69 23.50 16.92
CA LYS A 42 -4.93 24.27 17.04
C LYS A 42 -5.93 23.95 15.94
N ILE A 43 -5.47 23.52 14.77
CA ILE A 43 -6.32 23.20 13.62
C ILE A 43 -7.12 21.94 13.95
N LEU A 44 -6.46 20.90 14.44
CA LEU A 44 -7.11 19.63 14.81
C LEU A 44 -8.05 19.77 16.01
N VAL A 45 -7.74 20.66 16.97
CA VAL A 45 -8.67 20.99 18.06
C VAL A 45 -9.96 21.56 17.51
N LYS A 46 -9.88 22.49 16.53
CA LYS A 46 -11.05 23.12 15.91
C LYS A 46 -11.79 22.16 14.98
N ALA A 47 -11.06 21.31 14.25
CA ALA A 47 -11.62 20.38 13.29
C ALA A 47 -12.37 19.19 13.93
N GLY A 48 -12.08 18.86 15.20
CA GLY A 48 -12.82 17.84 15.94
C GLY A 48 -12.07 16.54 16.31
N PRO A 49 -11.03 16.06 15.58
CA PRO A 49 -10.34 14.81 15.92
C PRO A 49 -9.83 14.71 17.37
N VAL A 50 -9.36 15.83 17.93
CA VAL A 50 -8.90 15.88 19.33
C VAL A 50 -10.03 15.55 20.31
N ASN A 51 -11.27 15.93 20.01
CA ASN A 51 -12.42 15.60 20.84
C ASN A 51 -12.79 14.12 20.75
N MET A 52 -12.59 13.48 19.59
CA MET A 52 -12.79 12.03 19.42
C MET A 52 -11.84 11.25 20.33
N VAL A 53 -10.55 11.62 20.33
CA VAL A 53 -9.54 11.05 21.23
C VAL A 53 -9.94 11.25 22.70
N LYS A 54 -10.22 12.49 23.11
CA LYS A 54 -10.63 12.75 24.51
C LYS A 54 -11.83 11.92 24.96
N LYS A 55 -12.82 11.72 24.08
CA LYS A 55 -13.98 10.86 24.36
C LYS A 55 -13.58 9.40 24.51
N GLY A 56 -12.73 8.89 23.62
CA GLY A 56 -12.22 7.51 23.66
C GLY A 56 -11.46 7.19 24.95
N PHE A 57 -10.77 8.17 25.53
CA PHE A 57 -9.99 8.01 26.76
C PHE A 57 -10.77 8.27 28.08
N LYS A 58 -11.98 8.86 28.02
CA LYS A 58 -12.72 9.36 29.21
C LYS A 58 -12.97 8.32 30.32
N ASN A 59 -13.21 7.06 29.96
CA ASN A 59 -13.54 5.98 30.90
C ASN A 59 -12.43 4.91 30.97
N THR A 60 -11.18 5.34 30.82
CA THR A 60 -10.02 4.45 30.79
C THR A 60 -9.10 4.75 31.97
N ASN A 61 -8.14 3.87 32.25
CA ASN A 61 -7.16 4.11 33.32
C ASN A 61 -6.11 5.18 32.95
N ILE A 62 -6.17 5.73 31.73
CA ILE A 62 -5.25 6.76 31.25
C ILE A 62 -5.98 8.10 31.31
N GLU A 63 -5.57 8.97 32.24
CA GLU A 63 -6.14 10.30 32.43
C GLU A 63 -5.35 11.33 31.62
N ILE A 64 -6.02 12.08 30.75
CA ILE A 64 -5.41 13.22 30.03
C ILE A 64 -5.43 14.44 30.95
N VAL A 65 -4.31 14.72 31.62
CA VAL A 65 -4.22 15.74 32.68
C VAL A 65 -3.88 17.14 32.16
N CYS A 66 -3.26 17.22 30.97
CA CYS A 66 -3.00 18.48 30.29
C CYS A 66 -2.94 18.27 28.77
N LYS A 67 -3.03 19.37 28.01
CA LYS A 67 -2.99 19.39 26.54
C LYS A 67 -2.03 20.47 26.07
N TYR A 68 -1.11 20.12 25.18
CA TYR A 68 -0.32 21.06 24.40
C TYR A 68 -0.86 21.08 22.97
N ASP A 69 -1.51 22.18 22.57
CA ASP A 69 -2.18 22.30 21.26
C ASP A 69 -1.57 23.38 20.37
N ASN A 70 -0.35 23.83 20.66
CA ASN A 70 0.30 24.93 19.95
C ASN A 70 1.51 24.47 19.14
N VAL A 71 1.44 23.27 18.54
CA VAL A 71 2.45 22.81 17.60
C VAL A 71 2.24 23.50 16.24
N PRO A 72 3.24 24.23 15.69
CA PRO A 72 3.15 24.81 14.36
C PRO A 72 3.52 23.78 13.27
N PRO A 73 3.17 24.03 11.99
CA PRO A 73 3.85 23.37 10.88
C PRO A 73 5.35 23.60 10.99
N ASN A 74 6.16 22.53 10.82
CA ASN A 74 7.61 22.55 11.10
C ASN A 74 7.90 22.96 12.55
N SER A 75 7.70 22.02 13.47
CA SER A 75 7.89 22.25 14.91
C SER A 75 9.27 22.82 15.24
N THR A 76 9.34 23.64 16.30
CA THR A 76 10.54 24.40 16.67
C THR A 76 11.10 23.98 18.02
N ILE A 77 12.38 24.28 18.27
CA ILE A 77 13.02 24.08 19.59
C ILE A 77 12.18 24.67 20.73
N LYS A 78 11.63 25.87 20.54
CA LYS A 78 10.76 26.55 21.52
C LYS A 78 9.48 25.75 21.81
N THR A 79 8.91 25.12 20.78
CA THR A 79 7.70 24.30 20.88
C THR A 79 7.97 23.05 21.71
N VAL A 80 9.04 22.31 21.37
CA VAL A 80 9.48 21.12 22.12
C VAL A 80 9.72 21.44 23.59
N ASN A 81 10.50 22.49 23.87
CA ASN A 81 10.76 22.95 25.24
C ASN A 81 9.48 23.28 26.01
N SER A 82 8.52 23.95 25.35
CA SER A 82 7.26 24.32 25.99
C SER A 82 6.38 23.11 26.29
N CYS A 83 6.34 22.14 25.37
CA CYS A 83 5.64 20.88 25.55
C CYS A 83 6.23 20.07 26.72
N ALA A 84 7.56 19.90 26.74
CA ALA A 84 8.27 19.20 27.81
C ALA A 84 8.06 19.86 29.19
N ARG A 85 8.14 21.19 29.27
CA ARG A 85 7.85 21.94 30.51
C ARG A 85 6.43 21.72 31.01
N LEU A 86 5.44 21.74 30.11
CA LEU A 86 4.05 21.51 30.49
C LEU A 86 3.84 20.09 31.02
N ALA A 87 4.43 19.09 30.36
CA ALA A 87 4.37 17.70 30.80
C ALA A 87 4.98 17.51 32.20
N LYS A 88 6.19 18.06 32.44
CA LYS A 88 6.85 18.03 33.76
C LYS A 88 6.01 18.71 34.84
N LYS A 89 5.46 19.91 34.54
CA LYS A 89 4.62 20.67 35.48
C LYS A 89 3.40 19.86 35.96
N HIS A 90 2.79 19.08 35.07
CA HIS A 90 1.61 18.27 35.38
C HIS A 90 1.95 16.83 35.82
N GLN A 91 3.24 16.51 35.98
CA GLN A 91 3.74 15.18 36.34
C GLN A 91 3.16 14.10 35.41
N CYS A 92 3.29 14.31 34.10
CA CYS A 92 2.86 13.33 33.12
C CYS A 92 3.87 12.18 33.05
N ASP A 93 3.36 10.95 33.01
CA ASP A 93 4.15 9.72 32.87
C ASP A 93 3.85 8.99 31.55
N MET A 94 3.14 9.66 30.63
CA MET A 94 2.75 9.15 29.33
C MET A 94 2.52 10.29 28.33
N ILE A 95 2.73 10.01 27.04
CA ILE A 95 2.42 10.94 25.95
C ILE A 95 1.35 10.35 25.03
N ILE A 96 0.37 11.14 24.66
CA ILE A 96 -0.57 10.85 23.56
C ILE A 96 -0.40 11.95 22.52
N ALA A 97 -0.02 11.60 21.29
CA ALA A 97 0.09 12.56 20.20
C ALA A 97 -0.97 12.28 19.14
N ILE A 98 -1.75 13.30 18.77
CA ILE A 98 -2.68 13.25 17.64
C ILE A 98 -2.37 14.40 16.67
N GLY A 99 -1.88 14.04 15.48
CA GLY A 99 -1.51 15.02 14.46
C GLY A 99 -0.75 14.43 13.29
N GLY A 100 -0.18 15.29 12.45
CA GLY A 100 0.78 14.87 11.42
C GLY A 100 2.21 14.78 11.96
N GLY A 101 3.19 14.64 11.05
CA GLY A 101 4.61 14.51 11.40
C GLY A 101 5.11 15.56 12.38
N SER A 102 4.80 16.85 12.19
CA SER A 102 5.25 17.91 13.11
C SER A 102 4.78 17.71 14.56
N VAL A 103 3.57 17.21 14.78
CA VAL A 103 3.04 16.93 16.13
C VAL A 103 3.74 15.72 16.75
N ILE A 104 3.90 14.65 15.98
CA ILE A 104 4.52 13.41 16.46
C ILE A 104 6.02 13.63 16.73
N ASP A 105 6.73 14.34 15.86
CA ASP A 105 8.14 14.70 16.06
C ASP A 105 8.32 15.58 17.30
N THR A 106 7.41 16.54 17.53
CA THR A 106 7.40 17.33 18.78
C THR A 106 7.24 16.41 19.99
N ALA A 107 6.33 15.45 19.92
CA ALA A 107 6.07 14.52 21.00
C ALA A 107 7.29 13.63 21.30
N LYS A 108 7.97 13.12 20.27
CA LYS A 108 9.21 12.32 20.38
C LYS A 108 10.31 13.11 21.10
N VAL A 109 10.67 14.28 20.60
CA VAL A 109 11.77 15.08 21.17
C VAL A 109 11.37 15.70 22.52
N ALA A 110 10.08 16.01 22.75
CA ALA A 110 9.63 16.43 24.07
C ALA A 110 9.74 15.29 25.09
N ASN A 111 9.47 14.03 24.70
CA ASN A 111 9.67 12.85 25.53
C ASN A 111 11.13 12.73 25.99
N LEU A 112 12.05 12.87 25.04
CA LEU A 112 13.48 12.87 25.28
C LEU A 112 13.88 13.94 26.31
N LEU A 113 13.41 15.19 26.14
CA LEU A 113 13.67 16.25 27.12
C LEU A 113 12.98 16.03 28.48
N ILE A 114 11.83 15.34 28.49
CA ILE A 114 11.13 15.03 29.74
C ILE A 114 12.03 14.13 30.60
N VAL A 115 12.60 13.09 30.00
CA VAL A 115 13.44 12.10 30.67
C VAL A 115 14.87 12.61 30.91
N LYS A 116 15.56 13.08 29.87
CA LYS A 116 16.98 13.41 29.93
C LYS A 116 17.27 14.86 30.36
N GLY A 117 16.33 15.77 30.18
CA GLY A 117 16.54 17.21 30.43
C GLY A 117 17.53 17.84 29.46
N GLY A 118 18.17 18.95 29.87
CA GLY A 118 19.14 19.66 29.03
C GLY A 118 18.53 20.51 27.91
N LYS A 119 19.39 20.97 26.99
CA LYS A 119 19.01 21.70 25.77
C LYS A 119 18.64 20.72 24.67
N VAL A 120 17.72 21.08 23.77
CA VAL A 120 17.28 20.23 22.65
C VAL A 120 18.46 19.88 21.75
N GLU A 121 19.28 20.88 21.48
CA GLU A 121 20.44 20.85 20.60
C GLU A 121 21.49 19.83 21.05
N ASN A 122 21.60 19.61 22.37
CA ASN A 122 22.54 18.63 22.93
C ASN A 122 22.15 17.18 22.65
N HIS A 123 20.92 16.95 22.21
CA HIS A 123 20.40 15.62 21.87
C HIS A 123 20.28 15.42 20.36
N MET A 124 20.73 16.38 19.55
CA MET A 124 20.72 16.25 18.08
C MET A 124 21.76 15.21 17.67
N GLY A 125 21.36 14.25 16.83
CA GLY A 125 22.21 13.17 16.38
C GLY A 125 21.44 11.86 16.16
N ALA A 126 22.18 10.77 16.03
CA ALA A 126 21.63 9.44 15.87
C ALA A 126 22.23 8.49 16.93
N TYR A 127 21.35 7.74 17.59
CA TYR A 127 21.70 6.69 18.56
C TYR A 127 22.55 7.21 19.74
N LEU A 128 22.12 8.33 20.33
CA LEU A 128 22.79 8.93 21.49
C LEU A 128 22.31 8.34 22.82
N LEU A 129 21.15 7.68 22.83
CA LEU A 129 20.66 6.96 24.00
C LEU A 129 21.25 5.55 24.07
N ASP A 130 21.62 5.12 25.29
CA ASP A 130 21.98 3.73 25.51
C ASP A 130 20.76 2.80 25.33
N ARG A 131 21.00 1.54 24.97
CA ARG A 131 19.94 0.57 24.63
C ARG A 131 18.97 0.27 25.78
N ASP A 132 19.42 0.46 27.02
CA ASP A 132 18.63 0.25 28.24
C ASP A 132 17.91 1.52 28.72
N GLU A 133 18.15 2.68 28.09
CA GLU A 133 17.40 3.88 28.40
C GLU A 133 16.00 3.82 27.81
N GLU A 134 15.00 4.09 28.66
CA GLU A 134 13.59 4.13 28.26
C GLU A 134 13.05 5.56 28.27
N LEU A 135 12.29 5.91 27.23
CA LEU A 135 11.45 7.11 27.22
C LEU A 135 10.07 6.81 27.83
N LEU A 136 9.27 7.83 28.14
CA LEU A 136 7.91 7.61 28.62
C LEU A 136 7.09 6.83 27.57
N PRO A 137 6.17 5.94 27.99
CA PRO A 137 5.27 5.28 27.06
C PRO A 137 4.50 6.30 26.21
N ALA A 138 4.42 6.05 24.91
CA ALA A 138 3.74 6.92 23.97
C ALA A 138 2.67 6.18 23.16
N ILE A 139 1.56 6.88 22.88
CA ILE A 139 0.54 6.50 21.90
C ILE A 139 0.52 7.55 20.79
N PHE A 140 0.72 7.14 19.54
CA PHE A 140 0.66 8.04 18.38
C PHE A 140 -0.57 7.74 17.51
N ILE A 141 -1.26 8.80 17.10
CA ILE A 141 -2.51 8.76 16.33
C ILE A 141 -2.34 9.69 15.12
N PRO A 142 -1.84 9.17 13.98
CA PRO A 142 -1.61 10.00 12.80
C PRO A 142 -2.94 10.51 12.22
N THR A 143 -2.94 11.80 11.86
CA THR A 143 -4.08 12.45 11.15
C THR A 143 -3.76 12.74 9.68
N THR A 144 -2.55 12.40 9.26
CA THR A 144 -2.06 12.54 7.87
C THR A 144 -1.55 11.19 7.38
N ALA A 145 -1.82 10.85 6.12
CA ALA A 145 -1.26 9.68 5.47
C ALA A 145 -0.08 10.10 4.59
N GLY A 146 1.10 10.28 5.19
CA GLY A 146 2.32 10.67 4.48
C GLY A 146 3.62 10.27 5.19
N THR A 147 3.88 10.91 6.34
CA THR A 147 5.20 10.84 6.99
C THR A 147 5.53 9.49 7.63
N GLY A 148 4.51 8.71 8.01
CA GLY A 148 4.70 7.48 8.79
C GLY A 148 5.38 7.70 10.15
N SER A 149 5.44 8.95 10.66
CA SER A 149 6.22 9.29 11.87
C SER A 149 5.76 8.52 13.11
N GLU A 150 4.53 8.00 13.11
CA GLU A 150 4.03 7.10 14.15
C GLU A 150 4.82 5.78 14.29
N VAL A 151 5.66 5.43 13.32
CA VAL A 151 6.45 4.18 13.29
C VAL A 151 7.88 4.36 12.77
N THR A 152 8.41 5.58 12.80
CA THR A 152 9.80 5.86 12.42
C THR A 152 10.66 6.18 13.64
N LYS A 153 11.95 5.85 13.54
CA LYS A 153 12.97 6.18 14.55
C LYS A 153 13.44 7.64 14.48
N VAL A 154 12.96 8.43 13.51
CA VAL A 154 13.44 9.78 13.22
C VAL A 154 12.47 10.87 13.69
N ALA A 155 12.99 12.05 13.99
CA ALA A 155 12.25 13.29 14.19
C ALA A 155 13.07 14.47 13.67
N VAL A 156 12.41 15.50 13.14
CA VAL A 156 13.07 16.71 12.65
C VAL A 156 12.47 17.95 13.32
N ILE A 157 13.32 18.75 13.97
CA ILE A 157 12.92 19.98 14.67
C ILE A 157 13.62 21.18 14.02
N ALA A 158 12.86 22.21 13.67
CA ALA A 158 13.41 23.45 13.14
C ALA A 158 14.08 24.29 14.24
N ASP A 159 15.19 24.91 13.87
CA ASP A 159 15.88 25.96 14.62
C ASP A 159 15.84 27.27 13.82
N PRO A 160 14.76 28.08 13.98
CA PRO A 160 14.60 29.32 13.21
C PRO A 160 15.67 30.36 13.49
N ASP A 161 16.33 30.30 14.66
CA ASP A 161 17.34 31.29 15.05
C ASP A 161 18.66 31.08 14.27
N ASN A 162 18.92 29.84 13.82
CA ASN A 162 20.09 29.47 13.03
C ASN A 162 19.77 29.06 11.58
N ASP A 163 18.51 29.13 11.16
CA ASP A 163 18.01 28.72 9.84
C ASP A 163 18.39 27.27 9.46
N VAL A 164 18.37 26.36 10.44
CA VAL A 164 18.69 24.94 10.26
C VAL A 164 17.57 24.04 10.77
N LYS A 165 17.60 22.77 10.35
CA LYS A 165 16.77 21.70 10.91
C LYS A 165 17.67 20.74 11.67
N LEU A 166 17.30 20.42 12.90
CA LEU A 166 18.00 19.50 13.77
C LEU A 166 17.41 18.09 13.60
N PRO A 167 18.17 17.12 13.04
CA PRO A 167 17.74 15.74 12.95
C PRO A 167 17.98 14.99 14.26
N PHE A 168 17.05 14.11 14.60
CA PHE A 168 17.12 13.20 15.75
C PHE A 168 16.77 11.79 15.27
N ALA A 169 17.56 10.79 15.65
CA ALA A 169 17.26 9.39 15.36
C ALA A 169 17.53 8.51 16.59
N GLU A 170 16.48 7.92 17.16
CA GLU A 170 16.59 7.05 18.34
C GLU A 170 15.62 5.87 18.21
N GLU A 171 16.03 4.68 18.67
CA GLU A 171 15.14 3.51 18.65
C GLU A 171 13.94 3.69 19.57
N GLN A 172 14.14 4.43 20.65
CA GLN A 172 13.17 4.77 21.69
C GLN A 172 12.09 5.76 21.20
N PHE A 173 12.24 6.35 20.01
CA PHE A 173 11.20 7.22 19.43
C PHE A 173 9.98 6.44 18.93
N LEU A 174 10.12 5.13 18.73
CA LEU A 174 9.01 4.27 18.34
C LEU A 174 8.02 4.17 19.50
N PRO A 175 6.73 4.48 19.28
CA PRO A 175 5.74 4.41 20.35
C PRO A 175 5.46 2.96 20.69
N ARG A 176 4.94 2.74 21.90
CA ARG A 176 4.44 1.42 22.30
C ARG A 176 3.16 1.04 21.56
N LEU A 177 2.38 2.04 21.12
CA LEU A 177 1.15 1.84 20.36
C LEU A 177 0.97 2.96 19.31
N ALA A 178 0.68 2.57 18.08
CA ALA A 178 0.17 3.45 17.03
C ALA A 178 -1.27 3.07 16.69
N ILE A 179 -2.18 4.04 16.59
CA ILE A 179 -3.60 3.84 16.30
C ILE A 179 -3.94 4.50 14.97
N LEU A 180 -4.23 3.69 13.95
CA LEU A 180 -4.66 4.13 12.64
C LEU A 180 -6.19 4.09 12.55
N ASP A 181 -6.82 5.25 12.70
CA ASP A 181 -8.27 5.42 12.54
C ASP A 181 -8.55 6.40 11.40
N PRO A 182 -9.14 5.97 10.28
CA PRO A 182 -9.40 6.87 9.16
C PRO A 182 -10.36 8.02 9.49
N GLU A 183 -11.21 7.90 10.52
CA GLU A 183 -12.14 8.97 10.91
C GLU A 183 -11.40 10.27 11.30
N VAL A 184 -10.20 10.17 11.89
CA VAL A 184 -9.41 11.35 12.28
C VAL A 184 -8.67 12.03 11.12
N THR A 185 -8.80 11.49 9.91
CA THR A 185 -8.16 12.04 8.69
C THR A 185 -9.15 12.75 7.76
N VAL A 186 -10.45 12.58 7.98
CA VAL A 186 -11.52 13.13 7.11
C VAL A 186 -11.39 14.64 6.95
N SER A 187 -11.03 15.35 8.02
CA SER A 187 -10.86 16.81 8.02
C SER A 187 -9.65 17.30 7.20
N MET A 188 -8.81 16.41 6.68
CA MET A 188 -7.63 16.77 5.89
C MET A 188 -8.06 17.28 4.50
N PRO A 189 -7.68 18.52 4.11
CA PRO A 189 -8.00 19.07 2.79
C PRO A 189 -7.45 18.20 1.65
N GLY A 190 -8.12 18.21 0.49
CA GLY A 190 -7.72 17.41 -0.68
C GLY A 190 -6.27 17.66 -1.11
N LYS A 191 -5.81 18.92 -1.13
CA LYS A 191 -4.42 19.28 -1.45
C LYS A 191 -3.41 18.68 -0.48
N LEU A 192 -3.70 18.72 0.83
CA LEU A 192 -2.82 18.12 1.84
C LEU A 192 -2.82 16.59 1.74
N THR A 193 -3.98 16.00 1.41
CA THR A 193 -4.13 14.56 1.12
C THR A 193 -3.25 14.14 -0.06
N ALA A 194 -3.25 14.91 -1.15
CA ALA A 194 -2.44 14.63 -2.32
C ALA A 194 -0.94 14.72 -2.02
N THR A 195 -0.49 15.82 -1.41
CA THR A 195 0.95 16.01 -1.14
C THR A 195 1.48 15.03 -0.11
N THR A 196 0.71 14.70 0.93
CA THR A 196 1.13 13.69 1.92
C THR A 196 1.05 12.28 1.36
N GLY A 197 0.06 11.97 0.52
CA GLY A 197 0.01 10.68 -0.16
C GLY A 197 1.20 10.46 -1.11
N MET A 198 1.62 11.50 -1.83
CA MET A 198 2.82 11.45 -2.68
C MET A 198 4.11 11.32 -1.85
N ASP A 199 4.16 11.93 -0.66
CA ASP A 199 5.24 11.74 0.30
C ASP A 199 5.41 10.25 0.70
N ALA A 200 4.31 9.61 1.11
CA ALA A 200 4.31 8.18 1.42
C ALA A 200 4.68 7.30 0.21
N LEU A 201 4.26 7.69 -0.99
CA LEU A 201 4.61 6.96 -2.22
C LEU A 201 6.11 7.08 -2.51
N THR A 202 6.69 8.26 -2.34
CA THR A 202 8.13 8.51 -2.45
C THR A 202 8.90 7.70 -1.42
N HIS A 203 8.48 7.67 -0.15
CA HIS A 203 9.10 6.83 0.89
C HIS A 203 9.20 5.36 0.45
N ALA A 204 8.09 4.80 -0.06
CA ALA A 204 8.07 3.42 -0.50
C ALA A 204 8.95 3.18 -1.73
N ILE A 205 8.95 4.09 -2.71
CA ILE A 205 9.77 3.96 -3.93
C ILE A 205 11.26 4.06 -3.60
N GLU A 206 11.67 5.05 -2.80
CA GLU A 206 13.08 5.24 -2.44
C GLU A 206 13.59 4.08 -1.59
N ALA A 207 12.85 3.67 -0.55
CA ALA A 207 13.20 2.50 0.26
C ALA A 207 13.39 1.22 -0.60
N TYR A 208 12.62 1.08 -1.68
CA TYR A 208 12.70 -0.06 -2.59
C TYR A 208 13.87 0.02 -3.58
N VAL A 209 14.50 1.16 -3.82
CA VAL A 209 15.64 1.26 -4.76
C VAL A 209 16.96 1.57 -4.07
N ASP A 210 16.90 1.85 -2.78
CA ASP A 210 17.99 2.22 -1.90
C ASP A 210 19.19 1.25 -1.90
N LYS A 211 20.36 1.74 -1.49
CA LYS A 211 21.56 0.92 -1.22
C LYS A 211 21.34 -0.02 -0.03
N GLU A 212 20.63 0.41 1.01
CA GLU A 212 20.33 -0.31 2.26
C GLU A 212 19.00 -1.10 2.20
N TRP A 213 18.65 -1.57 1.01
CA TRP A 213 17.45 -2.35 0.81
C TRP A 213 17.49 -3.67 1.59
N SER A 214 16.32 -4.16 1.98
CA SER A 214 16.17 -5.48 2.60
C SER A 214 14.93 -6.21 2.09
N PRO A 215 14.88 -7.56 2.09
CA PRO A 215 13.71 -8.30 1.63
C PRO A 215 12.42 -7.97 2.40
N ALA A 216 12.54 -7.61 3.69
CA ALA A 216 11.42 -7.19 4.51
C ALA A 216 10.92 -5.80 4.09
N SER A 217 11.83 -4.82 3.96
CA SER A 217 11.51 -3.48 3.46
C SER A 217 10.91 -3.54 2.05
N ASP A 218 11.44 -4.42 1.19
CA ASP A 218 10.95 -4.63 -0.17
C ASP A 218 9.49 -5.06 -0.24
N ALA A 219 9.13 -6.06 0.56
CA ALA A 219 7.77 -6.59 0.61
C ALA A 219 6.79 -5.51 1.09
N LEU A 220 7.20 -4.71 2.08
CA LEU A 220 6.42 -3.60 2.62
C LEU A 220 6.29 -2.48 1.58
N ALA A 221 7.39 -2.02 1.00
CA ALA A 221 7.43 -0.96 0.01
C ALA A 221 6.55 -1.25 -1.21
N LEU A 222 6.67 -2.43 -1.82
CA LEU A 222 5.83 -2.80 -2.96
C LEU A 222 4.34 -2.88 -2.59
N HIS A 223 4.00 -3.29 -1.37
CA HIS A 223 2.61 -3.29 -0.92
C HIS A 223 2.09 -1.86 -0.65
N ALA A 224 2.92 -1.00 -0.05
CA ALA A 224 2.60 0.41 0.15
C ALA A 224 2.36 1.13 -1.19
N ILE A 225 3.22 0.92 -2.19
CA ILE A 225 3.05 1.47 -3.55
C ILE A 225 1.68 1.06 -4.12
N ARG A 226 1.31 -0.23 -4.00
CA ARG A 226 0.00 -0.73 -4.46
C ARG A 226 -1.15 -0.06 -3.71
N LEU A 227 -1.09 0.00 -2.37
CA LEU A 227 -2.18 0.59 -1.58
C LEU A 227 -2.35 2.08 -1.87
N ILE A 228 -1.26 2.84 -1.91
CA ILE A 228 -1.29 4.29 -2.09
C ILE A 228 -1.76 4.64 -3.51
N SER A 229 -1.13 4.08 -4.53
CA SER A 229 -1.47 4.40 -5.94
C SER A 229 -2.92 4.05 -6.30
N ASN A 230 -3.51 3.08 -5.60
CA ASN A 230 -4.89 2.67 -5.80
C ASN A 230 -5.94 3.56 -5.14
N ASN A 231 -5.56 4.31 -4.11
CA ASN A 231 -6.53 4.96 -3.23
C ASN A 231 -6.33 6.47 -3.13
N ILE A 232 -5.17 7.01 -3.52
CA ILE A 232 -4.86 8.43 -3.37
C ILE A 232 -5.82 9.34 -4.14
N LEU A 233 -6.18 8.98 -5.39
CA LEU A 233 -7.15 9.76 -6.18
C LEU A 233 -8.54 9.75 -5.54
N GLN A 234 -9.01 8.59 -5.09
CA GLN A 234 -10.29 8.43 -4.42
C GLN A 234 -10.33 9.19 -3.08
N ALA A 235 -9.27 9.11 -2.28
CA ALA A 235 -9.16 9.85 -1.01
C ALA A 235 -9.15 11.37 -1.21
N CYS A 236 -8.64 11.86 -2.35
CA CYS A 236 -8.70 13.28 -2.71
C CYS A 236 -10.06 13.70 -3.26
N ALA A 237 -10.69 12.86 -4.10
CA ALA A 237 -11.97 13.16 -4.75
C ALA A 237 -13.17 13.00 -3.82
N GLN A 238 -13.13 12.01 -2.91
CA GLN A 238 -14.17 11.70 -1.92
C GLN A 238 -13.57 11.68 -0.50
N PRO A 239 -13.41 12.84 0.14
CA PRO A 239 -12.76 12.97 1.46
C PRO A 239 -13.37 12.12 2.58
N GLU A 240 -14.66 11.78 2.47
CA GLU A 240 -15.45 10.98 3.42
C GLU A 240 -15.35 9.47 3.16
N ASP A 241 -14.67 9.04 2.09
CA ASP A 241 -14.46 7.61 1.82
C ASP A 241 -13.44 7.03 2.82
N LEU A 242 -13.97 6.49 3.93
CA LEU A 242 -13.17 5.90 5.00
C LEU A 242 -12.35 4.67 4.54
N THR A 243 -12.76 4.00 3.46
CA THR A 243 -12.00 2.89 2.89
C THR A 243 -10.74 3.41 2.20
N ALA A 244 -10.89 4.43 1.35
CA ALA A 244 -9.75 5.07 0.67
C ALA A 244 -8.82 5.75 1.69
N ARG A 245 -9.38 6.48 2.67
CA ARG A 245 -8.61 7.07 3.78
C ARG A 245 -7.86 6.02 4.58
N GLY A 246 -8.52 4.90 4.91
CA GLY A 246 -7.92 3.80 5.64
C GLY A 246 -6.78 3.13 4.88
N ALA A 247 -6.98 2.89 3.57
CA ALA A 247 -5.93 2.35 2.70
C ALA A 247 -4.73 3.29 2.57
N MET A 248 -4.97 4.62 2.51
CA MET A 248 -3.90 5.62 2.52
C MET A 248 -3.13 5.63 3.85
N LEU A 249 -3.83 5.60 4.99
CA LEU A 249 -3.17 5.52 6.31
C LEU A 249 -2.31 4.26 6.44
N VAL A 250 -2.86 3.09 6.09
CA VAL A 250 -2.13 1.82 6.15
C VAL A 250 -0.97 1.83 5.16
N GLY A 251 -1.16 2.35 3.95
CA GLY A 251 -0.10 2.51 2.97
C GLY A 251 1.04 3.40 3.48
N SER A 252 0.72 4.55 4.10
CA SER A 252 1.69 5.44 4.73
C SER A 252 2.43 4.80 5.89
N PHE A 253 1.73 4.05 6.75
CA PHE A 253 2.35 3.30 7.84
C PHE A 253 3.34 2.26 7.28
N ILE A 254 2.94 1.46 6.29
CA ILE A 254 3.79 0.43 5.69
C ILE A 254 5.01 1.07 5.00
N ALA A 255 4.83 2.18 4.29
CA ALA A 255 5.92 2.95 3.71
C ALA A 255 6.86 3.46 4.81
N GLY A 256 6.31 3.96 5.93
CA GLY A 256 7.03 4.36 7.14
C GLY A 256 7.94 3.27 7.70
N VAL A 257 7.41 2.06 7.84
CA VAL A 257 8.19 0.90 8.30
C VAL A 257 9.29 0.54 7.30
N ALA A 258 9.02 0.59 6.00
CA ALA A 258 10.00 0.28 4.96
C ALA A 258 11.19 1.26 5.00
N PHE A 259 10.93 2.57 4.90
CA PHE A 259 12.00 3.56 4.85
C PHE A 259 12.71 3.71 6.20
N SER A 260 12.05 3.43 7.33
CA SER A 260 12.75 3.41 8.63
C SER A 260 13.80 2.30 8.74
N HIS A 261 13.82 1.33 7.82
CA HIS A 261 14.83 0.26 7.73
C HIS A 261 15.77 0.39 6.52
N SER A 262 15.31 0.97 5.42
CA SER A 262 16.09 1.10 4.17
C SER A 262 16.38 2.54 3.75
N MET A 263 16.15 3.50 4.65
CA MET A 263 16.35 4.94 4.43
C MET A 263 15.60 5.50 3.20
N VAL A 264 15.98 6.69 2.78
CA VAL A 264 15.47 7.44 1.62
C VAL A 264 16.65 8.02 0.85
N GLY A 265 16.41 8.52 -0.36
CA GLY A 265 17.46 8.89 -1.32
C GLY A 265 17.40 10.33 -1.80
N MET A 266 17.83 10.52 -3.06
CA MET A 266 18.02 11.83 -3.68
C MET A 266 16.72 12.64 -3.81
N VAL A 267 15.54 12.01 -3.83
CA VAL A 267 14.25 12.74 -3.84
C VAL A 267 14.10 13.53 -2.55
N HIS A 268 14.31 12.87 -1.40
CA HIS A 268 14.24 13.54 -0.10
C HIS A 268 15.33 14.59 0.05
N GLY A 269 16.58 14.31 -0.36
CA GLY A 269 17.67 15.28 -0.24
C GLY A 269 17.43 16.58 -1.01
N ILE A 270 16.95 16.50 -2.26
CA ILE A 270 16.56 17.69 -3.03
C ILE A 270 15.35 18.38 -2.37
N SER A 271 14.36 17.62 -1.90
CA SER A 271 13.13 18.16 -1.33
C SER A 271 13.34 18.84 0.03
N HIS A 272 14.26 18.34 0.85
CA HIS A 272 14.70 19.00 2.08
C HIS A 272 15.35 20.34 1.78
N ALA A 273 16.25 20.39 0.79
CA ALA A 273 16.89 21.63 0.36
C ALA A 273 15.88 22.64 -0.19
N LEU A 274 14.94 22.22 -1.05
CA LEU A 274 13.85 23.08 -1.53
C LEU A 274 12.96 23.60 -0.37
N GLY A 275 12.69 22.76 0.62
CA GLY A 275 11.92 23.14 1.80
C GLY A 275 12.67 24.08 2.76
N GLY A 276 13.99 23.95 2.86
CA GLY A 276 14.84 24.85 3.65
C GLY A 276 15.00 26.21 2.98
N VAL A 277 15.44 26.23 1.72
CA VAL A 277 15.84 27.45 1.00
C VAL A 277 14.64 28.25 0.46
N TYR A 278 13.60 27.54 0.00
CA TYR A 278 12.44 28.12 -0.69
C TYR A 278 11.11 27.88 0.02
N HIS A 279 11.11 27.19 1.17
CA HIS A 279 9.90 26.88 1.95
C HIS A 279 8.81 26.13 1.15
N ILE A 280 9.23 25.36 0.13
CA ILE A 280 8.32 24.50 -0.61
C ILE A 280 7.81 23.39 0.33
N PRO A 281 6.48 23.14 0.40
CA PRO A 281 5.95 22.07 1.22
C PRO A 281 6.56 20.71 0.86
N HIS A 282 7.02 19.96 1.87
CA HIS A 282 7.82 18.74 1.68
C HIS A 282 7.21 17.73 0.70
N GLY A 283 5.96 17.30 0.94
CA GLY A 283 5.28 16.35 0.07
C GLY A 283 5.04 16.86 -1.37
N LEU A 284 4.92 18.18 -1.56
CA LEU A 284 4.85 18.77 -2.90
C LEU A 284 6.22 18.70 -3.61
N ALA A 285 7.30 19.03 -2.90
CA ALA A 285 8.65 18.90 -3.44
C ALA A 285 8.95 17.43 -3.82
N ASN A 286 8.63 16.48 -2.94
CA ASN A 286 8.77 15.05 -3.20
C ASN A 286 7.97 14.62 -4.44
N ALA A 287 6.71 15.06 -4.57
CA ALA A 287 5.88 14.74 -5.74
C ALA A 287 6.51 15.22 -7.07
N LEU A 288 7.05 16.45 -7.09
CA LEU A 288 7.67 17.04 -8.28
C LEU A 288 9.01 16.38 -8.64
N VAL A 289 9.85 16.12 -7.63
CA VAL A 289 11.22 15.61 -7.81
C VAL A 289 11.24 14.12 -8.16
N LEU A 290 10.33 13.32 -7.59
CA LEU A 290 10.28 11.86 -7.73
C LEU A 290 10.48 11.35 -9.17
N PRO A 291 9.67 11.73 -10.18
CA PRO A 291 9.81 11.17 -11.53
C PRO A 291 11.14 11.52 -12.20
N GLU A 292 11.79 12.62 -11.81
CA GLU A 292 13.08 13.04 -12.37
C GLU A 292 14.24 12.25 -11.75
N VAL A 293 14.20 11.99 -10.45
CA VAL A 293 15.19 11.13 -9.77
C VAL A 293 15.02 9.67 -10.17
N MET A 294 13.78 9.18 -10.33
CA MET A 294 13.54 7.84 -10.88
C MET A 294 14.19 7.68 -12.26
N GLN A 295 14.08 8.71 -13.11
CA GLN A 295 14.71 8.72 -14.44
C GLN A 295 16.24 8.70 -14.37
N TYR A 296 16.83 9.46 -13.44
CA TYR A 296 18.26 9.47 -13.17
C TYR A 296 18.77 8.09 -12.72
N ASN A 297 18.06 7.48 -11.77
CA ASN A 297 18.43 6.19 -11.16
C ASN A 297 18.05 4.97 -12.03
N LEU A 298 17.24 5.13 -13.09
CA LEU A 298 16.62 4.01 -13.83
C LEU A 298 17.63 2.96 -14.30
N LYS A 299 18.79 3.37 -14.81
CA LYS A 299 19.80 2.44 -15.34
C LYS A 299 20.45 1.57 -14.26
N SER A 300 20.61 2.06 -13.03
CA SER A 300 21.29 1.33 -11.95
C SER A 300 20.39 0.32 -11.22
N ARG A 301 19.06 0.49 -11.34
CA ARG A 301 18.05 -0.31 -10.64
C ARG A 301 16.88 -0.72 -11.57
N LEU A 302 17.19 -1.06 -12.82
CA LEU A 302 16.19 -1.33 -13.86
C LEU A 302 15.12 -2.34 -13.44
N GLU A 303 15.55 -3.47 -12.86
CA GLU A 303 14.64 -4.53 -12.44
C GLU A 303 13.68 -4.05 -11.36
N ARG A 304 14.19 -3.30 -10.39
CA ARG A 304 13.39 -2.78 -9.28
C ARG A 304 12.42 -1.69 -9.72
N TYR A 305 12.81 -0.83 -10.65
CA TYR A 305 11.87 0.12 -11.26
C TYR A 305 10.78 -0.57 -12.09
N SER A 306 11.09 -1.72 -12.71
CA SER A 306 10.07 -2.56 -13.34
C SER A 306 9.09 -3.14 -12.31
N ASP A 307 9.59 -3.58 -11.14
CA ASP A 307 8.73 -4.07 -10.05
C ASP A 307 7.84 -2.96 -9.48
N ILE A 308 8.38 -1.75 -9.32
CA ILE A 308 7.62 -0.55 -8.95
C ILE A 308 6.52 -0.29 -9.98
N ALA A 309 6.82 -0.34 -11.27
CA ALA A 309 5.82 -0.13 -12.32
C ALA A 309 4.68 -1.16 -12.24
N MET A 310 5.00 -2.43 -12.00
CA MET A 310 3.98 -3.46 -11.78
C MET A 310 3.15 -3.19 -10.51
N ALA A 311 3.79 -2.71 -9.43
CA ALA A 311 3.09 -2.32 -8.20
C ALA A 311 2.18 -1.10 -8.40
N LEU A 312 2.55 -0.17 -9.30
CA LEU A 312 1.70 0.94 -9.74
C LEU A 312 0.58 0.51 -10.71
N GLY A 313 0.49 -0.78 -11.03
CA GLY A 313 -0.53 -1.36 -11.91
C GLY A 313 -0.24 -1.25 -13.40
N VAL A 314 1.00 -0.97 -13.80
CA VAL A 314 1.39 -1.05 -15.22
C VAL A 314 1.32 -2.51 -15.67
N THR A 315 0.50 -2.78 -16.70
CA THR A 315 0.36 -4.12 -17.31
C THR A 315 1.01 -4.15 -18.70
N PHE A 316 1.49 -5.31 -19.14
CA PHE A 316 2.21 -5.44 -20.41
C PHE A 316 1.47 -4.93 -21.67
N PRO A 317 0.14 -5.10 -21.82
CA PRO A 317 -0.59 -4.47 -22.93
C PRO A 317 -0.65 -2.93 -22.83
N GLN A 318 -0.51 -2.37 -21.63
CA GLN A 318 -0.51 -0.93 -21.37
C GLN A 318 0.87 -0.32 -21.57
N ALA A 319 1.95 -0.98 -21.12
CA ALA A 319 3.32 -0.56 -21.35
C ALA A 319 3.62 -0.36 -22.85
N ILE A 320 3.19 -1.28 -23.72
CA ILE A 320 3.37 -1.17 -25.17
C ILE A 320 2.54 0.00 -25.77
N ARG A 321 1.32 0.26 -25.25
CA ARG A 321 0.46 1.37 -25.73
C ARG A 321 0.97 2.75 -25.31
N GLU A 322 1.43 2.87 -24.07
CA GLU A 322 2.02 4.12 -23.55
C GLU A 322 3.34 4.42 -24.28
N SER A 323 4.18 3.42 -24.53
CA SER A 323 5.37 3.57 -25.39
C SER A 323 5.02 3.97 -26.82
N ARG A 324 3.88 3.55 -27.37
CA ARG A 324 3.40 4.00 -28.69
C ARG A 324 3.08 5.51 -28.71
N SER A 325 2.46 6.04 -27.65
CA SER A 325 2.20 7.48 -27.54
C SER A 325 3.49 8.32 -27.45
N VAL A 326 4.53 7.77 -26.80
CA VAL A 326 5.86 8.38 -26.73
C VAL A 326 6.57 8.30 -28.09
N LEU A 327 6.41 7.20 -28.83
CA LEU A 327 6.91 7.04 -30.20
C LEU A 327 6.20 7.97 -31.21
N GLU A 328 4.90 8.19 -31.04
CA GLU A 328 4.09 9.12 -31.85
C GLU A 328 4.37 10.60 -31.53
N SER A 329 4.94 10.91 -30.36
CA SER A 329 5.39 12.27 -29.99
C SER A 329 6.67 12.75 -30.71
N GLY A 330 7.23 11.93 -31.62
CA GLY A 330 8.27 12.33 -32.59
C GLY A 330 9.67 12.55 -32.01
N ARG A 331 10.01 11.97 -30.85
CA ARG A 331 11.26 12.29 -30.14
C ARG A 331 12.43 11.30 -30.32
N LEU A 332 12.34 10.27 -31.18
CA LEU A 332 13.47 9.40 -31.53
C LEU A 332 13.31 8.79 -32.94
N ASP A 333 13.97 9.38 -33.94
CA ASP A 333 14.09 8.86 -35.32
C ASP A 333 15.04 7.65 -35.48
N PHE A 334 15.44 6.99 -34.38
CA PHE A 334 16.53 6.00 -34.40
C PHE A 334 16.09 4.53 -34.26
N ILE A 335 14.79 4.23 -34.33
CA ILE A 335 14.27 2.86 -34.11
C ILE A 335 13.34 2.41 -35.24
N LYS A 336 13.81 2.46 -36.49
CA LYS A 336 13.18 1.72 -37.61
C LYS A 336 13.92 0.43 -37.98
N ASP A 337 15.23 0.33 -37.70
CA ASP A 337 16.06 -0.73 -38.29
C ASP A 337 16.35 -1.95 -37.39
N LYS A 338 15.74 -2.07 -36.20
CA LYS A 338 16.01 -3.21 -35.28
C LYS A 338 14.78 -3.74 -34.53
N LEU A 339 13.68 -3.98 -35.23
CA LEU A 339 12.57 -4.76 -34.69
C LEU A 339 12.58 -6.18 -35.27
N ILE A 340 12.60 -7.18 -34.38
CA ILE A 340 12.25 -8.55 -34.71
C ILE A 340 10.74 -8.57 -35.03
N PRO A 341 10.30 -9.14 -36.16
CA PRO A 341 8.88 -9.24 -36.49
C PRO A 341 8.14 -10.03 -35.42
N VAL A 342 7.03 -9.48 -34.92
CA VAL A 342 6.14 -10.07 -33.90
C VAL A 342 5.68 -11.49 -34.29
N ASP A 343 5.67 -11.79 -35.60
CA ASP A 343 5.32 -13.10 -36.14
C ASP A 343 6.27 -14.23 -35.71
N SER A 344 7.56 -13.93 -35.52
CA SER A 344 8.57 -14.92 -35.08
C SER A 344 8.41 -15.38 -33.62
N LEU A 345 7.72 -14.59 -32.78
CA LEU A 345 7.41 -14.93 -31.40
C LEU A 345 6.23 -15.90 -31.30
N ARG A 346 5.36 -15.91 -32.33
CA ARG A 346 4.22 -16.81 -32.44
C ARG A 346 4.65 -18.23 -32.81
N ASP A 347 5.58 -18.36 -33.76
CA ASP A 347 6.12 -19.66 -34.20
C ASP A 347 6.87 -20.42 -33.10
N TRP A 348 7.50 -19.71 -32.17
CA TRP A 348 8.24 -20.30 -31.04
C TRP A 348 7.32 -20.97 -30.00
N VAL A 349 6.13 -20.42 -29.79
CA VAL A 349 5.13 -20.98 -28.85
C VAL A 349 4.50 -22.26 -29.42
N GLU A 350 4.47 -22.40 -30.75
CA GLU A 350 3.80 -23.52 -31.43
C GLU A 350 4.72 -24.74 -31.68
N THR A 351 6.03 -24.66 -31.42
CA THR A 351 6.97 -25.75 -31.77
C THR A 351 7.06 -26.85 -30.69
N GLN A 352 6.60 -28.07 -30.99
CA GLN A 352 6.54 -29.20 -30.04
C GLN A 352 7.81 -30.09 -29.93
N SER A 353 8.93 -29.83 -30.62
CA SER A 353 10.05 -30.78 -30.67
C SER A 353 11.24 -30.45 -29.75
N PHE A 354 11.73 -31.46 -29.02
CA PHE A 354 12.80 -31.35 -28.02
C PHE A 354 14.19 -31.03 -28.64
N ARG A 355 14.45 -31.40 -29.90
CA ARG A 355 15.73 -31.11 -30.60
C ARG A 355 15.86 -29.64 -31.01
N ALA A 356 14.76 -28.94 -31.26
CA ALA A 356 14.78 -27.50 -31.58
C ALA A 356 15.17 -26.62 -30.37
N ARG A 357 14.89 -27.09 -29.14
CA ARG A 357 15.28 -26.39 -27.90
C ARG A 357 16.80 -26.32 -27.70
N GLY A 358 17.56 -27.28 -28.23
CA GLY A 358 19.02 -27.28 -28.17
C GLY A 358 19.68 -26.17 -29.02
N LEU A 359 19.07 -25.83 -30.16
CA LEU A 359 19.49 -24.69 -31.01
C LEU A 359 19.00 -23.35 -30.43
N ALA A 360 17.84 -23.33 -29.77
CA ALA A 360 17.33 -22.17 -29.06
C ALA A 360 18.20 -21.73 -27.86
N SER A 361 19.09 -22.60 -27.34
CA SER A 361 20.04 -22.21 -26.30
C SER A 361 21.10 -21.21 -26.79
N LYS A 362 21.47 -21.24 -28.09
CA LYS A 362 22.31 -20.19 -28.71
C LYS A 362 21.55 -18.86 -28.88
N ALA A 363 20.22 -18.89 -28.86
CA ALA A 363 19.35 -17.71 -28.85
C ALA A 363 19.09 -17.15 -27.43
N LEU A 364 19.70 -17.71 -26.38
CA LEU A 364 19.56 -17.21 -25.00
C LEU A 364 20.07 -15.77 -24.82
N GLY A 365 21.03 -15.31 -25.62
CA GLY A 365 21.46 -13.91 -25.63
C GLY A 365 20.37 -12.95 -26.13
N ASN A 366 19.44 -13.42 -26.96
CA ASN A 366 18.31 -12.62 -27.45
C ASN A 366 17.15 -12.59 -26.44
N LEU A 367 16.98 -13.62 -25.61
CA LEU A 367 15.93 -13.64 -24.57
C LEU A 367 16.25 -12.71 -23.39
N SER A 368 17.52 -12.62 -22.96
CA SER A 368 17.92 -11.66 -21.92
C SER A 368 17.80 -10.21 -22.41
N PHE A 369 18.11 -9.95 -23.68
CA PHE A 369 17.92 -8.65 -24.31
C PHE A 369 16.43 -8.26 -24.37
N VAL A 370 15.56 -9.21 -24.73
CA VAL A 370 14.10 -9.00 -24.75
C VAL A 370 13.55 -8.76 -23.35
N ASP A 371 13.95 -9.53 -22.33
CA ASP A 371 13.55 -9.31 -20.93
C ASP A 371 14.02 -7.95 -20.41
N GLN A 372 15.29 -7.59 -20.66
CA GLN A 372 15.83 -6.28 -20.28
C GLN A 372 15.11 -5.13 -20.98
N TRP A 373 14.75 -5.31 -22.26
CA TRP A 373 13.94 -4.34 -23.00
C TRP A 373 12.55 -4.18 -22.37
N PHE A 374 11.86 -5.28 -22.06
CA PHE A 374 10.56 -5.26 -21.40
C PHE A 374 10.59 -4.57 -20.05
N ARG A 375 11.58 -4.91 -19.20
CA ARG A 375 11.77 -4.26 -17.89
C ARG A 375 12.03 -2.77 -18.03
N LYS A 376 12.79 -2.37 -19.05
CA LYS A 376 13.00 -0.96 -19.36
C LYS A 376 11.72 -0.25 -19.75
N GLN A 377 10.91 -0.84 -20.63
CA GLN A 377 9.62 -0.26 -21.01
C GLN A 377 8.66 -0.16 -19.83
N ALA A 378 8.60 -1.19 -18.98
CA ALA A 378 7.80 -1.17 -17.75
C ALA A 378 8.27 -0.06 -16.81
N ALA A 379 9.59 0.04 -16.56
CA ALA A 379 10.16 1.08 -15.70
C ALA A 379 9.87 2.51 -16.23
N GLU A 380 10.03 2.75 -17.53
CA GLU A 380 9.71 4.03 -18.18
C GLU A 380 8.21 4.36 -18.07
N ALA A 381 7.33 3.38 -18.29
CA ALA A 381 5.89 3.53 -18.10
C ALA A 381 5.51 3.79 -16.63
N GLY A 382 6.24 3.19 -15.67
CA GLY A 382 6.08 3.47 -14.24
C GLY A 382 6.39 4.93 -13.88
N ILE A 383 7.46 5.50 -14.46
CA ILE A 383 7.79 6.93 -14.28
C ILE A 383 6.68 7.80 -14.87
N GLU A 384 6.19 7.46 -16.07
CA GLU A 384 5.11 8.24 -16.70
C GLU A 384 3.79 8.14 -15.92
N LYS A 385 3.48 6.97 -15.36
CA LYS A 385 2.35 6.78 -14.44
C LYS A 385 2.40 7.74 -13.25
N ILE A 386 3.59 7.95 -12.66
CA ILE A 386 3.77 8.94 -11.58
C ILE A 386 3.54 10.37 -12.07
N ARG A 387 4.02 10.73 -13.27
CA ARG A 387 3.76 12.05 -13.87
C ARG A 387 2.26 12.27 -14.11
N ILE A 388 1.56 11.28 -14.66
CA ILE A 388 0.10 11.30 -14.86
C ILE A 388 -0.62 11.45 -13.52
N LEU A 389 -0.21 10.67 -12.51
CA LEU A 389 -0.78 10.74 -11.17
C LEU A 389 -0.66 12.15 -10.57
N ASN A 390 0.52 12.77 -10.66
CA ASN A 390 0.71 14.16 -10.23
C ASN A 390 -0.26 15.13 -10.94
N ARG A 391 -0.41 14.99 -12.26
CA ARG A 391 -1.32 15.83 -13.07
C ARG A 391 -2.79 15.61 -12.74
N GLN A 392 -3.18 14.37 -12.40
CA GLN A 392 -4.52 14.02 -11.91
C GLN A 392 -4.78 14.60 -10.52
N LEU A 393 -3.81 14.51 -9.61
CA LEU A 393 -3.90 15.12 -8.29
C LEU A 393 -3.99 16.66 -8.39
N ALA A 394 -3.25 17.28 -9.30
CA ALA A 394 -3.35 18.71 -9.58
C ALA A 394 -4.73 19.10 -10.13
N TYR A 395 -5.33 18.27 -10.99
CA TYR A 395 -6.69 18.51 -11.47
C TYR A 395 -7.70 18.55 -10.32
N LEU A 396 -7.66 17.55 -9.43
CA LEU A 396 -8.55 17.41 -8.28
C LEU A 396 -8.33 18.48 -7.20
N THR A 397 -7.07 18.82 -6.92
CA THR A 397 -6.70 19.54 -5.68
C THR A 397 -6.08 20.90 -5.91
N LYS A 398 -5.78 21.26 -7.16
CA LYS A 398 -5.03 22.47 -7.53
C LYS A 398 -3.65 22.52 -6.88
N MET A 399 -3.03 21.36 -6.60
CA MET A 399 -1.61 21.33 -6.25
C MET A 399 -0.75 21.79 -7.45
N PRO A 400 0.32 22.57 -7.22
CA PRO A 400 1.25 22.98 -8.26
C PRO A 400 1.90 21.79 -8.98
N LEU A 401 2.29 21.98 -10.24
CA LEU A 401 2.97 20.97 -11.04
C LEU A 401 4.40 21.37 -11.48
N ASN A 402 4.87 22.53 -11.05
CA ASN A 402 6.23 23.02 -11.27
C ASN A 402 6.66 23.88 -10.07
N LEU A 403 7.96 24.18 -9.96
CA LEU A 403 8.49 24.94 -8.83
C LEU A 403 8.11 26.43 -8.87
N LYS A 404 7.85 26.98 -10.05
CA LYS A 404 7.44 28.39 -10.21
C LYS A 404 6.06 28.63 -9.56
N ASP A 405 5.08 27.80 -9.91
CA ASP A 405 3.72 27.82 -9.36
C ASP A 405 3.68 27.33 -7.90
N ALA A 406 4.72 26.62 -7.45
CA ALA A 406 4.89 26.24 -6.05
C ALA A 406 5.36 27.40 -5.15
N GLY A 407 5.70 28.56 -5.72
CA GLY A 407 6.03 29.78 -4.98
C GLY A 407 7.44 30.31 -5.19
N ILE A 408 8.25 29.73 -6.09
CA ILE A 408 9.58 30.26 -6.41
C ILE A 408 9.44 31.42 -7.42
N THR A 409 9.57 32.65 -6.94
CA THR A 409 9.37 33.87 -7.74
C THR A 409 10.67 34.58 -8.14
N ASP A 410 11.82 34.15 -7.61
CA ASP A 410 13.12 34.83 -7.76
C ASP A 410 13.94 34.35 -8.97
N ASN A 411 13.30 33.66 -9.92
CA ASN A 411 13.94 33.06 -11.09
C ASN A 411 15.13 32.15 -10.72
N LEU A 412 15.00 31.38 -9.64
CA LEU A 412 16.02 30.45 -9.13
C LEU A 412 17.31 31.14 -8.66
N ALA A 413 17.24 32.35 -8.09
CA ALA A 413 18.41 33.08 -7.60
C ALA A 413 19.22 32.31 -6.54
N LYS A 414 18.58 31.44 -5.76
CA LYS A 414 19.21 30.58 -4.73
C LYS A 414 19.48 29.15 -5.21
N LEU A 415 19.48 28.89 -6.52
CA LEU A 415 19.68 27.55 -7.05
C LEU A 415 20.97 26.88 -6.58
N GLU A 416 22.08 27.63 -6.57
CA GLU A 416 23.37 27.11 -6.12
C GLU A 416 23.33 26.72 -4.64
N GLN A 417 22.62 27.49 -3.81
CA GLN A 417 22.38 27.15 -2.40
C GLN A 417 21.57 25.86 -2.27
N VAL A 418 20.49 25.69 -3.06
CA VAL A 418 19.69 24.45 -3.06
C VAL A 418 20.57 23.25 -3.38
N ALA A 419 21.44 23.34 -4.41
CA ALA A 419 22.30 22.22 -4.77
C ALA A 419 23.33 21.91 -3.67
N THR A 420 23.93 22.93 -3.05
CA THR A 420 24.86 22.74 -1.93
C THR A 420 24.17 22.08 -0.74
N THR A 421 23.03 22.63 -0.30
CA THR A 421 22.26 22.08 0.82
C THR A 421 21.78 20.65 0.54
N ALA A 422 21.39 20.34 -0.70
CA ALA A 422 20.99 18.99 -1.08
C ALA A 422 22.17 18.01 -1.00
N MET A 423 23.37 18.40 -1.44
CA MET A 423 24.57 17.56 -1.37
C MET A 423 25.03 17.28 0.06
N GLU A 424 24.69 18.15 1.01
CA GLU A 424 24.99 18.00 2.44
C GLU A 424 23.93 17.18 3.21
N ASP A 425 22.82 16.81 2.54
CA ASP A 425 21.75 16.04 3.17
C ASP A 425 22.14 14.56 3.30
N GLY A 426 21.99 14.00 4.50
CA GLY A 426 22.36 12.61 4.79
C GLY A 426 21.60 11.57 3.97
N SER A 427 20.41 11.89 3.44
CA SER A 427 19.67 10.99 2.53
C SER A 427 20.41 10.72 1.22
N MET A 428 21.30 11.62 0.77
CA MET A 428 22.07 11.44 -0.46
C MET A 428 22.97 10.20 -0.43
N LEU A 429 23.45 9.80 0.75
CA LEU A 429 24.37 8.67 0.93
C LEU A 429 23.77 7.34 0.45
N TYR A 430 22.45 7.19 0.60
CA TYR A 430 21.73 5.94 0.40
C TYR A 430 21.18 5.78 -1.03
N ASN A 431 21.17 6.86 -1.82
CA ASN A 431 20.70 6.83 -3.21
C ASN A 431 21.48 5.81 -4.06
N PRO A 432 20.82 4.99 -4.92
CA PRO A 432 21.48 3.92 -5.67
C PRO A 432 22.52 4.37 -6.70
N VAL A 433 22.48 5.64 -7.11
CA VAL A 433 23.51 6.27 -7.94
C VAL A 433 24.11 7.39 -7.11
N GLU A 434 25.43 7.56 -7.16
CA GLU A 434 26.05 8.66 -6.44
C GLU A 434 25.47 10.01 -6.93
N PRO A 435 24.93 10.86 -6.06
CA PRO A 435 24.34 12.13 -6.49
C PRO A 435 25.41 13.09 -7.03
N GLU A 436 25.18 13.62 -8.22
CA GLU A 436 26.04 14.66 -8.81
C GLU A 436 25.39 16.04 -8.66
N ARG A 437 26.16 17.00 -8.17
CA ARG A 437 25.72 18.40 -8.00
C ARG A 437 25.12 18.99 -9.28
N ASP A 438 25.77 18.78 -10.42
CA ASP A 438 25.31 19.24 -11.73
C ASP A 438 23.97 18.63 -12.13
N MET A 439 23.71 17.39 -11.71
CA MET A 439 22.43 16.73 -11.95
C MET A 439 21.32 17.35 -11.10
N ILE A 440 21.59 17.68 -9.83
CA ILE A 440 20.63 18.39 -8.96
C ILE A 440 20.23 19.73 -9.60
N LEU A 441 21.22 20.52 -10.05
CA LEU A 441 20.97 21.79 -10.74
C LEU A 441 20.07 21.60 -11.98
N LYS A 442 20.33 20.57 -12.78
CA LYS A 442 19.53 20.24 -13.98
C LYS A 442 18.10 19.85 -13.62
N ILE A 443 17.91 19.02 -12.60
CA ILE A 443 16.58 18.59 -12.13
C ILE A 443 15.78 19.80 -11.65
N VAL A 444 16.34 20.63 -10.76
CA VAL A 444 15.63 21.81 -10.22
C VAL A 444 15.28 22.81 -11.33
N LYS A 445 16.20 23.09 -12.27
CA LYS A 445 15.91 23.93 -13.45
C LYS A 445 14.78 23.34 -14.29
N LYS A 446 14.83 22.03 -14.57
CA LYS A 446 13.78 21.35 -15.35
C LYS A 446 12.42 21.48 -14.68
N LEU A 447 12.34 21.26 -13.37
CA LEU A 447 11.09 21.38 -12.60
C LEU A 447 10.58 22.82 -12.49
N TYR A 448 11.46 23.82 -12.54
CA TYR A 448 11.04 25.23 -12.53
C TYR A 448 10.43 25.68 -13.86
N TYR A 449 11.06 25.30 -14.98
CA TYR A 449 10.61 25.71 -16.31
C TYR A 449 9.57 24.78 -16.94
N ALA A 450 9.21 23.68 -16.27
CA ALA A 450 8.20 22.75 -16.75
C ALA A 450 6.81 23.42 -16.82
N GLN A 451 6.05 23.13 -17.89
CA GLN A 451 4.67 23.58 -18.07
C GLN A 451 3.73 22.40 -18.30
N PRO A 452 3.62 21.45 -17.35
CA PRO A 452 2.66 20.35 -17.46
C PRO A 452 1.24 20.84 -17.18
N GLU A 453 0.26 20.31 -17.92
CA GLU A 453 -1.15 20.62 -17.71
C GLU A 453 -1.84 19.56 -16.83
N PRO A 454 -2.77 19.94 -15.95
CA PRO A 454 -3.59 18.97 -15.21
C PRO A 454 -4.31 17.98 -16.12
N VAL A 455 -4.47 16.74 -15.66
CA VAL A 455 -5.18 15.67 -16.39
C VAL A 455 -6.50 15.39 -15.70
N PRO A 456 -7.65 15.47 -16.39
CA PRO A 456 -8.94 15.11 -15.81
C PRO A 456 -8.95 13.67 -15.26
N VAL A 457 -9.68 13.48 -14.17
CA VAL A 457 -9.84 12.17 -13.51
C VAL A 457 -11.16 11.55 -13.95
N SER A 458 -11.11 10.34 -14.52
CA SER A 458 -12.30 9.58 -14.92
C SER A 458 -12.88 8.77 -13.74
N GLU A 459 -14.11 8.28 -13.86
CA GLU A 459 -14.66 7.34 -12.88
C GLU A 459 -13.84 6.04 -12.76
N GLU A 460 -13.19 5.60 -13.85
CA GLU A 460 -12.32 4.43 -13.83
C GLU A 460 -11.06 4.69 -13.00
N ASP A 461 -10.53 5.91 -13.06
CA ASP A 461 -9.37 6.33 -12.26
C ASP A 461 -9.63 6.32 -10.75
N LEU A 462 -10.89 6.50 -10.35
CA LEU A 462 -11.33 6.47 -8.96
C LEU A 462 -11.57 5.04 -8.43
N ARG A 463 -11.54 4.02 -9.28
CA ARG A 463 -11.69 2.61 -8.88
C ARG A 463 -10.33 2.00 -8.47
N PRO A 464 -10.22 1.29 -7.34
CA PRO A 464 -8.99 0.56 -6.98
C PRO A 464 -8.56 -0.46 -8.05
N LEU A 465 -7.26 -0.66 -8.33
CA LEU A 465 -6.78 -1.62 -9.35
C LEU A 465 -7.29 -3.05 -9.13
N GLU A 466 -7.52 -3.48 -7.88
CA GLU A 466 -8.12 -4.79 -7.60
C GLU A 466 -9.57 -4.90 -8.08
N SER A 467 -10.31 -3.79 -8.13
CA SER A 467 -11.64 -3.70 -8.73
C SER A 467 -11.60 -3.49 -10.25
N ARG A 468 -10.46 -3.04 -10.81
CA ARG A 468 -10.22 -2.95 -12.27
C ARG A 468 -9.85 -4.29 -12.89
N ARG A 469 -9.35 -5.25 -12.09
CA ARG A 469 -9.37 -6.67 -12.47
C ARG A 469 -10.82 -7.12 -12.45
N GLY A 470 -11.48 -7.03 -13.61
CA GLY A 470 -12.80 -7.57 -13.84
C GLY A 470 -12.87 -9.06 -13.51
N ALA A 471 -13.15 -9.38 -12.26
CA ALA A 471 -14.22 -10.31 -11.98
C ALA A 471 -15.40 -9.40 -11.66
N THR A 472 -16.39 -9.36 -12.54
CA THR A 472 -17.76 -9.05 -12.12
C THR A 472 -18.03 -9.89 -10.89
N GLU A 473 -17.94 -9.30 -9.69
CA GLU A 473 -18.51 -9.92 -8.51
C GLU A 473 -20.02 -9.86 -8.72
N ILE A 474 -20.55 -10.89 -9.38
CA ILE A 474 -21.97 -11.17 -9.33
C ILE A 474 -22.23 -11.53 -7.87
N LYS A 475 -22.78 -10.57 -7.13
CA LYS A 475 -23.33 -10.76 -5.79
C LYS A 475 -24.81 -11.03 -5.94
N ASN A 476 -25.35 -11.93 -5.13
CA ASN A 476 -26.72 -12.41 -5.22
C ASN A 476 -27.01 -13.10 -6.56
N VAL A 477 -26.13 -14.03 -6.98
CA VAL A 477 -26.34 -14.87 -8.18
C VAL A 477 -27.67 -15.61 -8.07
N PHE A 478 -27.96 -16.12 -6.87
CA PHE A 478 -29.19 -16.84 -6.57
C PHE A 478 -30.12 -15.93 -5.76
N LYS A 479 -31.29 -15.63 -6.33
CA LYS A 479 -32.29 -14.76 -5.70
C LYS A 479 -32.87 -15.36 -4.43
N ASP A 480 -33.07 -16.68 -4.43
CA ASP A 480 -33.68 -17.44 -3.34
C ASP A 480 -33.16 -18.89 -3.36
N SER A 481 -33.50 -19.64 -2.30
CA SER A 481 -33.07 -21.04 -2.15
C SER A 481 -33.64 -21.94 -3.24
N ASP A 482 -34.82 -21.64 -3.79
CA ASP A 482 -35.44 -22.41 -4.86
C ASP A 482 -34.65 -22.31 -6.17
N MET A 483 -34.22 -21.10 -6.54
CA MET A 483 -33.31 -20.90 -7.67
C MET A 483 -31.99 -21.65 -7.46
N LEU A 484 -31.41 -21.55 -6.26
CA LEU A 484 -30.16 -22.28 -5.92
C LEU A 484 -30.35 -23.80 -6.08
N TYR A 485 -31.40 -24.37 -5.51
CA TYR A 485 -31.70 -25.79 -5.63
C TYR A 485 -31.90 -26.18 -7.10
N GLY A 486 -32.65 -25.39 -7.87
CA GLY A 486 -32.89 -25.62 -9.28
C GLY A 486 -31.60 -25.68 -10.10
N VAL A 487 -30.64 -24.79 -9.84
CA VAL A 487 -29.36 -24.78 -10.54
C VAL A 487 -28.42 -25.88 -10.05
N PHE A 488 -28.11 -25.93 -8.75
CA PHE A 488 -27.06 -26.82 -8.25
C PHE A 488 -27.48 -28.29 -8.22
N MET A 489 -28.73 -28.62 -7.92
CA MET A 489 -29.14 -30.03 -8.01
C MET A 489 -29.12 -30.54 -9.45
N ALA A 490 -29.62 -29.75 -10.40
CA ALA A 490 -29.58 -30.13 -11.81
C ALA A 490 -28.14 -30.25 -12.32
N PHE A 491 -27.25 -29.35 -11.89
CA PHE A 491 -25.83 -29.44 -12.23
C PHE A 491 -25.16 -30.67 -11.59
N TYR A 492 -25.49 -31.03 -10.36
CA TYR A 492 -24.94 -32.23 -9.72
C TYR A 492 -25.45 -33.52 -10.35
N GLU A 493 -26.70 -33.57 -10.83
CA GLU A 493 -27.16 -34.68 -11.68
C GLU A 493 -26.38 -34.74 -13.00
N GLU A 494 -26.04 -33.59 -13.60
CA GLU A 494 -25.17 -33.55 -14.78
C GLU A 494 -23.77 -34.12 -14.48
N LEU A 495 -23.17 -33.76 -13.35
CA LEU A 495 -21.88 -34.32 -12.91
C LEU A 495 -21.95 -35.83 -12.70
N LYS A 496 -23.04 -36.31 -12.09
CA LYS A 496 -23.28 -37.74 -11.85
C LYS A 496 -23.42 -38.52 -13.16
N ASN A 497 -24.07 -37.96 -14.17
CA ASN A 497 -24.31 -38.63 -15.45
C ASN A 497 -23.17 -38.42 -16.46
N ASN A 498 -22.23 -37.52 -16.18
CA ASN A 498 -21.08 -37.28 -17.05
C ASN A 498 -20.14 -38.51 -17.10
N PRO A 499 -19.74 -38.98 -18.29
CA PRO A 499 -18.97 -40.22 -18.45
C PRO A 499 -17.54 -40.16 -17.88
N GLU A 500 -16.96 -38.96 -17.73
CA GLU A 500 -15.63 -38.77 -17.15
C GLU A 500 -15.72 -38.57 -15.63
N ILE A 501 -16.69 -37.76 -15.17
CA ILE A 501 -16.78 -37.32 -13.77
C ILE A 501 -17.57 -38.32 -12.91
N GLY A 502 -18.70 -38.83 -13.40
CA GLY A 502 -19.63 -39.69 -12.64
C GLY A 502 -18.98 -40.97 -12.09
N PRO A 503 -18.33 -41.79 -12.93
CA PRO A 503 -17.62 -42.99 -12.47
C PRO A 503 -16.47 -42.67 -11.51
N ALA A 504 -15.78 -41.55 -11.72
CA ALA A 504 -14.70 -41.12 -10.86
C ALA A 504 -15.20 -40.67 -9.49
N LEU A 505 -16.31 -39.93 -9.42
CA LEU A 505 -17.01 -39.59 -8.18
C LEU A 505 -17.50 -40.84 -7.45
N LYS A 506 -18.05 -41.82 -8.17
CA LYS A 506 -18.54 -43.07 -7.58
C LYS A 506 -17.44 -43.85 -6.86
N LYS A 507 -16.25 -43.93 -7.46
CA LYS A 507 -15.07 -44.61 -6.89
C LYS A 507 -14.57 -44.00 -5.58
N THR A 508 -15.01 -42.78 -5.24
CA THR A 508 -14.53 -42.10 -4.02
C THR A 508 -15.17 -42.65 -2.76
N ASP A 509 -16.37 -43.24 -2.87
CA ASP A 509 -17.15 -43.76 -1.74
C ASP A 509 -17.43 -42.69 -0.65
N LEU A 510 -17.55 -41.42 -1.05
CA LEU A 510 -17.73 -40.29 -0.14
C LEU A 510 -19.17 -39.79 -0.06
N CYS A 511 -19.61 -39.51 1.17
CA CYS A 511 -20.81 -38.73 1.42
C CYS A 511 -20.42 -37.29 1.85
N ILE A 512 -20.71 -36.30 1.00
CA ILE A 512 -20.35 -34.90 1.21
C ILE A 512 -21.62 -34.05 1.29
N GLN A 513 -21.72 -33.25 2.37
CA GLN A 513 -22.80 -32.30 2.54
C GLN A 513 -22.31 -30.88 2.29
N PHE A 514 -23.01 -30.14 1.43
CA PHE A 514 -22.81 -28.71 1.21
C PHE A 514 -23.90 -27.92 1.93
N VAL A 515 -23.47 -26.97 2.76
CA VAL A 515 -24.34 -26.03 3.48
C VAL A 515 -24.09 -24.64 2.91
N TYR A 516 -25.02 -24.15 2.10
CA TYR A 516 -24.95 -22.84 1.47
C TYR A 516 -25.55 -21.76 2.36
N GLN A 517 -24.94 -20.58 2.32
CA GLN A 517 -25.42 -19.37 2.96
C GLN A 517 -25.71 -18.30 1.91
N ASN A 518 -26.78 -17.54 2.12
CA ASN A 518 -27.22 -16.42 1.27
C ASN A 518 -27.36 -16.80 -0.23
N PRO A 519 -28.42 -17.54 -0.62
CA PRO A 519 -29.52 -18.03 0.21
C PRO A 519 -29.17 -19.34 0.95
N ALA A 520 -29.91 -19.64 2.03
CA ALA A 520 -29.69 -20.85 2.83
C ALA A 520 -30.20 -22.09 2.08
N ALA A 521 -29.32 -23.08 1.89
CA ALA A 521 -29.69 -24.36 1.27
C ALA A 521 -28.74 -25.47 1.74
N VAL A 522 -29.23 -26.71 1.77
CA VAL A 522 -28.43 -27.89 2.12
C VAL A 522 -28.57 -28.92 1.01
N ILE A 523 -27.45 -29.35 0.43
CA ILE A 523 -27.43 -30.39 -0.60
C ILE A 523 -26.38 -31.42 -0.21
N THR A 524 -26.78 -32.70 -0.15
CA THR A 524 -25.85 -33.79 0.14
C THR A 524 -25.65 -34.67 -1.09
N ILE A 525 -24.40 -34.93 -1.47
CA ILE A 525 -24.03 -35.91 -2.49
C ILE A 525 -23.53 -37.14 -1.76
N ASP A 526 -24.30 -38.22 -1.81
CA ASP A 526 -23.96 -39.51 -1.22
C ASP A 526 -23.49 -40.48 -2.33
N ALA A 527 -22.17 -40.59 -2.48
CA ALA A 527 -21.55 -41.56 -3.37
C ALA A 527 -21.26 -42.90 -2.68
N ALA A 528 -21.57 -43.05 -1.38
CA ALA A 528 -21.30 -44.27 -0.60
C ALA A 528 -22.37 -45.36 -0.76
N GLN A 529 -23.50 -45.05 -1.39
CA GLN A 529 -24.58 -46.02 -1.64
C GLN A 529 -24.26 -46.95 -2.81
N LYS A 530 -25.22 -47.74 -3.31
CA LYS A 530 -25.03 -48.50 -4.56
C LYS A 530 -24.89 -47.58 -5.78
N ASP A 531 -25.69 -46.53 -5.82
CA ASP A 531 -25.67 -45.47 -6.84
C ASP A 531 -25.29 -44.13 -6.20
N ILE A 532 -24.99 -43.09 -6.98
CA ILE A 532 -24.81 -41.73 -6.41
C ILE A 532 -26.19 -41.11 -6.20
N ILE A 533 -26.49 -40.71 -4.97
CA ILE A 533 -27.77 -40.09 -4.58
C ILE A 533 -27.53 -38.63 -4.18
N ILE A 534 -28.38 -37.72 -4.67
CA ILE A 534 -28.31 -36.29 -4.36
C ILE A 534 -29.55 -35.92 -3.54
N HIS A 535 -29.33 -35.54 -2.28
CA HIS A 535 -30.39 -35.19 -1.35
C HIS A 535 -30.59 -33.67 -1.26
N LYS A 536 -31.87 -33.26 -1.24
CA LYS A 536 -32.30 -31.88 -0.99
C LYS A 536 -32.67 -31.70 0.48
N GLY A 537 -32.10 -30.71 1.15
CA GLY A 537 -32.46 -30.34 2.52
C GLY A 537 -31.88 -31.27 3.59
N ASP A 538 -32.67 -31.53 4.62
CA ASP A 538 -32.25 -32.33 5.78
C ASP A 538 -31.81 -33.74 5.37
N PHE A 539 -30.58 -34.08 5.74
CA PHE A 539 -29.99 -35.39 5.49
C PHE A 539 -29.94 -36.18 6.80
N LYS A 540 -30.62 -37.33 6.83
CA LYS A 540 -30.71 -38.20 8.01
C LYS A 540 -29.46 -39.08 8.26
N GLY A 541 -28.53 -39.13 7.30
CA GLY A 541 -27.28 -39.84 7.43
C GLY A 541 -26.16 -39.00 8.05
N SER A 542 -24.98 -39.59 8.21
CA SER A 542 -23.79 -38.92 8.73
C SER A 542 -22.83 -38.59 7.58
N PRO A 543 -22.74 -37.31 7.13
CA PRO A 543 -21.80 -36.95 6.09
C PRO A 543 -20.36 -37.09 6.60
N GLU A 544 -19.46 -37.65 5.78
CA GLU A 544 -18.04 -37.76 6.13
C GLU A 544 -17.37 -36.37 6.12
N VAL A 545 -17.86 -35.48 5.26
CA VAL A 545 -17.43 -34.07 5.20
C VAL A 545 -18.64 -33.15 5.03
N THR A 546 -18.67 -32.08 5.82
CA THR A 546 -19.62 -30.98 5.67
C THR A 546 -18.85 -29.72 5.26
N MET A 547 -19.25 -29.10 4.16
CA MET A 547 -18.66 -27.85 3.64
C MET A 547 -19.69 -26.73 3.71
N THR A 548 -19.43 -25.74 4.55
CA THR A 548 -20.25 -24.53 4.68
C THR A 548 -19.64 -23.38 3.90
N MET A 549 -20.40 -22.74 3.00
CA MET A 549 -19.91 -21.64 2.17
C MET A 549 -21.04 -20.72 1.68
N ASN A 550 -20.69 -19.53 1.19
CA ASN A 550 -21.66 -18.67 0.50
C ASN A 550 -22.04 -19.26 -0.88
N ALA A 551 -23.29 -19.09 -1.32
CA ALA A 551 -23.77 -19.61 -2.60
C ALA A 551 -23.05 -18.98 -3.81
N ASP A 552 -22.77 -17.67 -3.77
CA ASP A 552 -22.03 -16.98 -4.83
C ASP A 552 -20.57 -17.47 -4.89
N PHE A 553 -19.99 -17.84 -3.75
CA PHE A 553 -18.67 -18.47 -3.72
C PHE A 553 -18.69 -19.83 -4.44
N ALA A 554 -19.71 -20.66 -4.18
CA ALA A 554 -19.87 -21.93 -4.87
C ALA A 554 -20.03 -21.75 -6.39
N HIS A 555 -20.77 -20.71 -6.80
CA HIS A 555 -20.91 -20.35 -8.21
C HIS A 555 -19.58 -19.97 -8.86
N LYS A 556 -18.76 -19.14 -8.18
CA LYS A 556 -17.39 -18.80 -8.62
C LYS A 556 -16.47 -20.02 -8.70
N PHE A 557 -16.59 -20.93 -7.74
CA PHE A 557 -15.82 -22.18 -7.69
C PHE A 557 -16.11 -23.05 -8.92
N TRP A 558 -17.38 -23.24 -9.28
CA TRP A 558 -17.75 -24.03 -10.46
C TRP A 558 -17.37 -23.37 -11.79
N HIS A 559 -17.05 -22.08 -11.81
CA HIS A 559 -16.43 -21.41 -12.96
C HIS A 559 -14.90 -21.58 -13.04
N GLY A 560 -14.29 -22.29 -12.09
CA GLY A 560 -12.82 -22.37 -11.97
C GLY A 560 -12.16 -21.06 -11.53
N LYS A 561 -12.95 -20.09 -11.04
CA LYS A 561 -12.48 -18.74 -10.64
C LYS A 561 -12.25 -18.60 -9.14
N ALA A 562 -12.42 -19.68 -8.37
CA ALA A 562 -12.11 -19.72 -6.94
C ALA A 562 -11.21 -20.91 -6.61
N ASN A 563 -10.21 -20.68 -5.74
CA ASN A 563 -9.32 -21.72 -5.24
C ASN A 563 -9.81 -22.19 -3.86
N LEU A 564 -10.20 -23.47 -3.76
CA LEU A 564 -10.74 -24.04 -2.53
C LEU A 564 -9.74 -24.03 -1.36
N VAL A 565 -8.45 -24.25 -1.61
CA VAL A 565 -7.40 -24.24 -0.58
C VAL A 565 -7.27 -22.84 0.01
N THR A 566 -7.22 -21.81 -0.84
CA THR A 566 -7.21 -20.40 -0.39
C THR A 566 -8.50 -20.01 0.33
N ALA A 567 -9.64 -20.54 -0.08
CA ALA A 567 -10.92 -20.25 0.57
C ALA A 567 -11.02 -20.85 1.98
N LEU A 568 -10.43 -22.03 2.20
CA LEU A 568 -10.31 -22.65 3.52
C LEU A 568 -9.38 -21.83 4.44
N THR A 569 -8.22 -21.36 3.95
CA THR A 569 -7.31 -20.54 4.76
C THR A 569 -7.91 -19.17 5.12
N ARG A 570 -8.72 -18.60 4.23
CA ARG A 570 -9.45 -17.34 4.44
C ARG A 570 -10.79 -17.51 5.18
N ARG A 571 -11.15 -18.72 5.60
CA ARG A 571 -12.42 -19.06 6.26
C ARG A 571 -13.68 -18.67 5.46
N GLN A 572 -13.55 -18.56 4.14
CA GLN A 572 -14.69 -18.36 3.22
C GLN A 572 -15.46 -19.66 2.99
N VAL A 573 -14.77 -20.79 3.16
CA VAL A 573 -15.36 -22.12 3.27
C VAL A 573 -14.96 -22.68 4.63
N VAL A 574 -15.92 -23.24 5.36
CA VAL A 574 -15.67 -23.99 6.60
C VAL A 574 -15.91 -25.46 6.30
N ALA A 575 -14.89 -26.30 6.48
CA ALA A 575 -15.01 -27.74 6.31
C ALA A 575 -14.94 -28.45 7.67
N LYS A 576 -15.87 -29.37 7.92
CA LYS A 576 -15.92 -30.23 9.10
C LYS A 576 -15.87 -31.69 8.67
N GLY A 577 -15.07 -32.52 9.33
CA GLY A 577 -14.87 -33.94 8.96
C GLY A 577 -13.53 -34.20 8.28
N ASN A 578 -13.47 -35.20 7.39
CA ASN A 578 -12.24 -35.66 6.73
C ASN A 578 -11.79 -34.78 5.54
N VAL A 579 -11.38 -33.55 5.82
CA VAL A 579 -11.01 -32.52 4.81
C VAL A 579 -9.96 -32.99 3.79
N PRO A 580 -8.88 -33.71 4.17
CA PRO A 580 -7.86 -34.17 3.20
C PRO A 580 -8.43 -35.05 2.08
N LYS A 581 -9.45 -35.87 2.35
CA LYS A 581 -10.12 -36.66 1.30
C LYS A 581 -10.84 -35.78 0.27
N THR A 582 -11.38 -34.63 0.70
CA THR A 582 -12.07 -33.69 -0.20
C THR A 582 -11.09 -32.98 -1.14
N ILE A 583 -9.88 -32.66 -0.67
CA ILE A 583 -8.83 -32.03 -1.51
C ILE A 583 -8.42 -32.97 -2.66
N LYS A 584 -8.41 -34.28 -2.43
CA LYS A 584 -8.10 -35.30 -3.46
C LYS A 584 -9.17 -35.37 -4.57
N LEU A 585 -10.34 -34.76 -4.38
CA LEU A 585 -11.40 -34.68 -5.40
C LEU A 585 -11.20 -33.54 -6.39
N LEU A 586 -10.40 -32.52 -6.05
CA LEU A 586 -10.22 -31.35 -6.91
C LEU A 586 -9.73 -31.69 -8.33
N PRO A 587 -8.81 -32.65 -8.54
CA PRO A 587 -8.44 -33.08 -9.89
C PRO A 587 -9.61 -33.73 -10.64
N ILE A 588 -10.45 -34.51 -9.95
CA ILE A 588 -11.63 -35.20 -10.52
C ILE A 588 -12.69 -34.18 -10.95
N LEU A 589 -12.83 -33.08 -10.20
CA LEU A 589 -13.79 -32.02 -10.48
C LEU A 589 -13.28 -30.98 -11.48
N LYS A 590 -12.00 -31.00 -11.87
CA LYS A 590 -11.43 -30.01 -12.79
C LYS A 590 -12.17 -29.93 -14.15
N PRO A 591 -12.62 -31.05 -14.76
CA PRO A 591 -13.45 -30.98 -15.98
C PRO A 591 -14.80 -30.26 -15.77
N ALA A 592 -15.33 -30.25 -14.54
CA ALA A 592 -16.58 -29.56 -14.21
C ALA A 592 -16.50 -28.04 -14.44
N TYR A 593 -15.30 -27.44 -14.37
CA TYR A 593 -15.13 -25.99 -14.55
C TYR A 593 -15.43 -25.53 -15.98
N ALA A 594 -15.21 -26.39 -16.97
CA ALA A 594 -15.63 -26.14 -18.35
C ALA A 594 -17.09 -26.52 -18.59
N LEU A 595 -17.59 -27.53 -17.85
CA LEU A 595 -18.96 -28.03 -17.97
C LEU A 595 -20.00 -27.04 -17.42
N TYR A 596 -19.72 -26.40 -16.28
CA TYR A 596 -20.69 -25.55 -15.60
C TYR A 596 -21.15 -24.34 -16.43
N PRO A 597 -20.25 -23.54 -17.07
CA PRO A 597 -20.68 -22.45 -17.96
C PRO A 597 -21.51 -22.93 -19.15
N ARG A 598 -21.18 -24.10 -19.69
CA ARG A 598 -21.92 -24.72 -20.80
C ARG A 598 -23.32 -25.14 -20.35
N PHE A 599 -23.42 -25.82 -19.21
CA PHE A 599 -24.68 -26.21 -18.58
C PHE A 599 -25.60 -25.00 -18.33
N LEU A 600 -25.06 -23.89 -17.79
CA LEU A 600 -25.84 -22.68 -17.57
C LEU A 600 -26.41 -22.12 -18.88
N ARG A 601 -25.63 -22.11 -19.97
CA ARG A 601 -26.11 -21.67 -21.29
C ARG A 601 -27.22 -22.58 -21.82
N GLU A 602 -27.05 -23.89 -21.72
CA GLU A 602 -28.05 -24.88 -22.19
C GLU A 602 -29.37 -24.80 -21.41
N LYS A 603 -29.33 -24.39 -20.14
CA LYS A 603 -30.53 -24.16 -19.30
C LYS A 603 -31.16 -22.76 -19.46
N GLY A 604 -30.70 -21.95 -20.40
CA GLY A 604 -31.19 -20.57 -20.59
C GLY A 604 -30.73 -19.59 -19.49
N LEU A 605 -29.78 -20.01 -18.64
CA LEU A 605 -29.18 -19.22 -17.57
C LEU A 605 -27.84 -18.60 -17.98
N GLY A 606 -27.65 -18.34 -19.28
CA GLY A 606 -26.40 -17.80 -19.83
C GLY A 606 -25.99 -16.45 -19.22
N HIS A 607 -26.94 -15.67 -18.72
CA HIS A 607 -26.71 -14.42 -18.00
C HIS A 607 -25.98 -14.60 -16.66
N LEU A 608 -25.97 -15.81 -16.10
CA LEU A 608 -25.20 -16.15 -14.89
C LEU A 608 -23.77 -16.57 -15.20
N VAL A 609 -23.37 -16.72 -16.46
CA VAL A 609 -22.00 -17.16 -16.80
C VAL A 609 -21.01 -16.04 -16.53
N MET A 610 -20.00 -16.32 -15.73
CA MET A 610 -18.95 -15.35 -15.41
C MET A 610 -17.98 -15.19 -16.61
N GLY A 611 -17.78 -13.95 -17.06
CA GLY A 611 -16.84 -13.55 -18.13
C GLY A 611 -15.36 -13.72 -17.78
#